data_AF-Q2SNU2-F1
#
_entry.id   AF-Q2SNU2-F1
#
_cell.length_a   1.000
_cell.length_b   1.000
_cell.length_c   1.000
_cell.angle_alpha   90.00
_cell.angle_beta   90.00
_cell.angle_gamma   90.00
#
_symmetry.space_group_name_H-M   'P 1'
#
loop_
_entity.id
_entity.type
_entity.pdbx_description
1 polymer ?
#
loop_
_entity_poly.entity_id
_entity_poly.type
_entity_poly.pdbx_seq_one_letter_code
_entity_poly.pdbx_strand_id
1 'polypeptide(L)'
;MTERNRKTNFHLLSAVLDEEAKVVSVIKALAYAASFMSFVIGVKSWLWTHTAHASALFLFCALMLMNVISYNRTLNQQLFKTLFLWLVGLLFLYLIAGGGESNTGILWFYVFPPFVFYVAGLRTGSWMLIIMVALIAIIFRFPELPWVRTVYNLDFQLRFAATVSFVSVFAFVMDHSRRKARQELINMARLYEKAARTDELTQLPNRRDMQQQLEKEYFRYKRHGSHFSVILLDIDHFKMINDTYGHDAGDFVLMKISELLVNACRKMDMAARWGGEEFLIQLPDTSLVQALTLAERLRKSIEASPLQYKNQEIRYTISCGVCSISQAKDLASLLKQADVNLYQAKIKGRNMVIPLVVQKASEDEPV
;
A
#
# COMPACT_ATOMS: atom_id res chain seq x y z
N MET A 1 10.28 11.94 5.00
CA MET A 1 9.59 10.64 4.91
C MET A 1 10.21 9.82 3.78
N THR A 2 10.88 8.71 4.09
CA THR A 2 11.68 7.90 3.15
C THR A 2 10.82 7.06 2.18
N GLU A 3 11.30 6.82 0.96
CA GLU A 3 10.54 6.17 -0.13
C GLU A 3 10.15 4.70 0.10
N ARG A 4 10.65 4.09 1.16
CA ARG A 4 10.27 2.77 1.67
C ARG A 4 9.05 2.87 2.58
N ASN A 5 8.97 3.92 3.42
CA ASN A 5 7.66 4.34 3.92
C ASN A 5 6.75 4.69 2.74
N ARG A 6 7.26 5.22 1.64
CA ARG A 6 6.45 5.54 0.45
C ARG A 6 6.05 4.33 -0.37
N LYS A 7 6.81 3.23 -0.45
CA LYS A 7 6.51 1.96 -1.15
C LYS A 7 5.68 0.99 -0.31
N THR A 8 5.95 0.87 0.99
CA THR A 8 5.04 0.20 1.92
C THR A 8 3.77 1.02 2.06
N ASN A 9 3.85 2.36 2.15
CA ASN A 9 2.68 3.20 1.97
C ASN A 9 2.14 3.10 0.56
N PHE A 10 2.89 2.80 -0.51
CA PHE A 10 2.34 2.68 -1.86
C PHE A 10 1.58 1.37 -2.03
N HIS A 11 2.05 0.26 -1.45
CA HIS A 11 1.33 -1.01 -1.43
C HIS A 11 0.14 -0.97 -0.48
N LEU A 12 0.27 -0.31 0.68
CA LEU A 12 -0.85 -0.06 1.58
C LEU A 12 -1.83 0.94 0.97
N LEU A 13 -1.35 2.00 0.32
CA LEU A 13 -2.17 2.98 -0.40
C LEU A 13 -2.79 2.33 -1.62
N SER A 14 -2.09 1.47 -2.37
CA SER A 14 -2.66 0.74 -3.49
C SER A 14 -3.71 -0.24 -3.00
N ALA A 15 -3.48 -0.95 -1.89
CA ALA A 15 -4.49 -1.81 -1.28
C ALA A 15 -5.69 -1.01 -0.74
N VAL A 16 -5.46 0.15 -0.14
CA VAL A 16 -6.50 1.07 0.33
C VAL A 16 -7.28 1.66 -0.86
N LEU A 17 -6.60 2.09 -1.92
CA LEU A 17 -7.19 2.61 -3.15
C LEU A 17 -7.95 1.50 -3.89
N ASP A 18 -7.44 0.27 -3.90
CA ASP A 18 -8.08 -0.89 -4.50
C ASP A 18 -9.33 -1.30 -3.70
N GLU A 19 -9.29 -1.15 -2.37
CA GLU A 19 -10.46 -1.34 -1.52
C GLU A 19 -11.48 -0.22 -1.67
N GLU A 20 -11.06 1.05 -1.75
CA GLU A 20 -11.95 2.18 -2.04
C GLU A 20 -12.60 2.04 -3.42
N ALA A 21 -11.84 1.58 -4.42
CA ALA A 21 -12.34 1.26 -5.74
C ALA A 21 -13.34 0.08 -5.70
N LYS A 22 -13.07 -0.96 -4.91
CA LYS A 22 -14.01 -2.07 -4.65
C LYS A 22 -15.29 -1.56 -3.99
N VAL A 23 -15.21 -0.71 -2.97
CA VAL A 23 -16.39 -0.10 -2.32
C VAL A 23 -17.21 0.70 -3.32
N VAL A 24 -16.58 1.52 -4.15
CA VAL A 24 -17.29 2.28 -5.20
C VAL A 24 -17.92 1.37 -6.23
N SER A 25 -17.24 0.29 -6.64
CA SER A 25 -17.79 -0.72 -7.56
C SER A 25 -19.03 -1.40 -6.98
N VAL A 26 -18.98 -1.80 -5.71
CA VAL A 26 -20.14 -2.37 -4.99
C VAL A 26 -21.29 -1.36 -4.91
N ILE A 27 -21.02 -0.09 -4.59
CA ILE A 27 -22.06 0.96 -4.54
C ILE A 27 -22.69 1.18 -5.92
N LYS A 28 -21.91 1.16 -7.01
CA LYS A 28 -22.46 1.22 -8.37
C LYS A 28 -23.38 0.04 -8.67
N ALA A 29 -22.95 -1.18 -8.33
CA ALA A 29 -23.77 -2.38 -8.53
C ALA A 29 -25.08 -2.30 -7.75
N LEU A 30 -25.02 -1.86 -6.49
CA LEU A 30 -26.22 -1.61 -5.66
C LEU A 30 -27.09 -0.50 -6.24
N ALA A 31 -26.51 0.59 -6.77
CA ALA A 31 -27.25 1.66 -7.42
C ALA A 31 -28.03 1.14 -8.64
N TYR A 32 -27.39 0.36 -9.52
CA TYR A 32 -28.07 -0.24 -10.67
C TYR A 32 -29.16 -1.24 -10.24
N ALA A 33 -28.88 -2.09 -9.25
CA ALA A 33 -29.86 -3.04 -8.74
C ALA A 33 -31.08 -2.32 -8.11
N ALA A 34 -30.84 -1.29 -7.31
CA ALA A 34 -31.89 -0.48 -6.69
C ALA A 34 -32.72 0.28 -7.75
N SER A 35 -32.07 0.85 -8.77
CA SER A 35 -32.75 1.49 -9.91
C SER A 35 -33.61 0.49 -10.68
N PHE A 36 -33.09 -0.70 -10.98
CA PHE A 36 -33.84 -1.75 -11.69
C PHE A 36 -35.05 -2.23 -10.87
N MET A 37 -34.84 -2.58 -9.59
CA MET A 37 -35.92 -3.02 -8.72
C MET A 37 -37.00 -1.94 -8.56
N SER A 38 -36.60 -0.69 -8.31
CA SER A 38 -37.54 0.44 -8.17
C SER A 38 -38.30 0.71 -9.46
N PHE A 39 -37.66 0.54 -10.63
CA PHE A 39 -38.32 0.69 -11.92
C PHE A 39 -39.40 -0.39 -12.13
N VAL A 40 -39.08 -1.65 -11.86
CA VAL A 40 -40.05 -2.76 -11.97
C VAL A 40 -41.24 -2.56 -11.03
N ILE A 41 -40.98 -2.18 -9.78
CA ILE A 41 -42.05 -1.87 -8.81
C ILE A 41 -42.85 -0.64 -9.26
N GLY A 42 -42.18 0.37 -9.82
CA GLY A 42 -42.82 1.57 -10.38
C GLY A 42 -43.77 1.25 -11.54
N VAL A 43 -43.37 0.36 -12.47
CA VAL A 43 -44.23 -0.10 -13.57
C VAL A 43 -45.44 -0.85 -13.03
N LYS A 44 -45.25 -1.80 -12.09
CA LYS A 44 -46.35 -2.50 -11.41
C LYS A 44 -47.33 -1.52 -10.77
N SER A 45 -46.81 -0.53 -10.04
CA SER A 45 -47.60 0.52 -9.39
C SER A 45 -48.38 1.38 -10.38
N TRP A 46 -47.79 1.69 -11.53
CA TRP A 46 -48.44 2.45 -12.60
C TRP A 46 -49.62 1.68 -13.20
N LEU A 47 -49.42 0.39 -13.48
CA LEU A 47 -50.46 -0.50 -14.03
C LEU A 47 -51.64 -0.68 -13.07
N TRP A 48 -51.40 -0.63 -11.76
CA TRP A 48 -52.44 -0.65 -10.73
C TRP A 48 -52.95 0.73 -10.33
N THR A 49 -52.75 1.75 -11.17
CA THR A 49 -53.28 3.13 -11.00
C THR A 49 -52.76 3.89 -9.78
N HIS A 50 -51.73 3.39 -9.09
CA HIS A 50 -51.04 4.10 -8.01
C HIS A 50 -49.99 5.06 -8.59
N THR A 51 -50.45 6.10 -9.28
CA THR A 51 -49.62 7.03 -10.06
C THR A 51 -48.59 7.78 -9.20
N ALA A 52 -48.98 8.29 -8.03
CA ALA A 52 -48.06 9.00 -7.14
C ALA A 52 -46.89 8.11 -6.65
N HIS A 53 -47.14 6.82 -6.39
CA HIS A 53 -46.11 5.88 -5.95
C HIS A 53 -45.17 5.52 -7.10
N ALA A 54 -45.72 5.27 -8.29
CA ALA A 54 -44.93 5.06 -9.49
C ALA A 54 -44.02 6.26 -9.81
N SER A 55 -44.55 7.49 -9.75
CA SER A 55 -43.78 8.71 -10.01
C SER A 55 -42.62 8.90 -9.02
N ALA A 56 -42.81 8.61 -7.73
CA ALA A 56 -41.75 8.69 -6.73
C ALA A 56 -40.61 7.68 -7.01
N LEU A 57 -40.95 6.44 -7.37
CA LEU A 57 -39.97 5.41 -7.70
C LEU A 57 -39.22 5.70 -9.01
N PHE A 58 -39.90 6.23 -10.02
CA PHE A 58 -39.26 6.67 -11.26
C PHE A 58 -38.33 7.86 -11.03
N LEU A 59 -38.71 8.83 -10.19
CA LEU A 59 -37.84 9.94 -9.80
C LEU A 59 -36.59 9.44 -9.06
N PHE A 60 -36.74 8.54 -8.09
CA PHE A 60 -35.60 7.91 -7.41
C PHE A 60 -34.67 7.22 -8.42
N CYS A 61 -35.22 6.42 -9.35
CA CYS A 61 -34.44 5.76 -10.38
C CYS A 61 -33.66 6.75 -11.26
N ALA A 62 -34.32 7.83 -11.71
CA ALA A 62 -33.69 8.88 -12.51
C ALA A 62 -32.55 9.57 -11.76
N LEU A 63 -32.78 9.99 -10.51
CA LEU A 63 -31.76 10.64 -9.67
C LEU A 63 -30.58 9.71 -9.37
N MET A 64 -30.83 8.43 -9.13
CA MET A 64 -29.79 7.42 -8.90
C MET A 64 -28.93 7.20 -10.15
N LEU A 65 -29.54 7.08 -11.32
CA LEU A 65 -28.83 6.97 -12.59
C LEU A 65 -28.05 8.25 -12.92
N MET A 66 -28.62 9.43 -12.65
CA MET A 66 -27.91 10.70 -12.77
C MET A 66 -26.69 10.77 -11.85
N ASN A 67 -26.79 10.27 -10.61
CA ASN A 67 -25.65 10.20 -9.70
C ASN A 67 -24.54 9.28 -10.24
N VAL A 68 -24.89 8.12 -10.82
CA VAL A 68 -23.91 7.21 -11.45
C VAL A 68 -23.26 7.84 -12.68
N ILE A 69 -24.04 8.53 -13.53
CA ILE A 69 -23.53 9.25 -14.71
C ILE A 69 -22.59 10.38 -14.26
N SER A 70 -23.00 11.15 -13.25
CA SER A 70 -22.18 12.22 -12.66
C SER A 70 -20.85 11.67 -12.13
N TYR A 71 -20.87 10.53 -11.44
CA TYR A 71 -19.65 9.87 -10.99
C TYR A 71 -18.75 9.45 -12.17
N ASN A 72 -19.31 8.85 -13.21
CA ASN A 72 -18.52 8.43 -14.37
C ASN A 72 -17.90 9.62 -15.12
N ARG A 73 -18.45 10.84 -15.00
CA ARG A 73 -17.90 12.07 -15.58
C ARG A 73 -16.89 12.77 -14.67
N THR A 74 -17.18 12.87 -13.38
CA THR A 74 -16.39 13.68 -12.43
C THR A 74 -15.35 12.87 -11.66
N LEU A 75 -15.52 11.55 -11.57
CA LEU A 75 -14.75 10.62 -10.72
C LEU A 75 -14.73 11.02 -9.23
N ASN A 76 -15.65 11.88 -8.78
CA ASN A 76 -15.73 12.33 -7.41
C ASN A 76 -16.43 11.29 -6.52
N GLN A 77 -15.62 10.43 -5.89
CA GLN A 77 -16.12 9.34 -5.05
C GLN A 77 -16.89 9.84 -3.82
N GLN A 78 -16.46 10.94 -3.20
CA GLN A 78 -17.07 11.45 -1.98
C GLN A 78 -18.49 11.95 -2.26
N LEU A 79 -18.66 12.70 -3.35
CA LEU A 79 -19.96 13.19 -3.79
C LEU A 79 -20.88 12.02 -4.16
N PHE A 80 -20.37 11.05 -4.92
CA PHE A 80 -21.14 9.86 -5.33
C PHE A 80 -21.68 9.08 -4.13
N LYS A 81 -20.82 8.74 -3.16
CA LYS A 81 -21.18 8.02 -1.91
C LYS A 81 -22.23 8.80 -1.11
N THR A 82 -22.02 10.10 -0.95
CA THR A 82 -22.90 10.97 -0.15
C THR A 82 -24.28 11.09 -0.78
N LEU A 83 -24.36 11.40 -2.07
CA LEU A 83 -25.64 11.50 -2.80
C LEU A 83 -26.39 10.16 -2.82
N PHE A 84 -25.66 9.06 -3.03
CA PHE A 84 -26.24 7.73 -3.02
C PHE A 84 -26.91 7.41 -1.66
N LEU A 85 -26.23 7.70 -0.55
CA LEU A 85 -26.80 7.47 0.78
C LEU A 85 -28.01 8.36 1.08
N TRP A 86 -27.99 9.64 0.67
CA TRP A 86 -29.15 10.52 0.81
C TRP A 86 -30.33 10.09 -0.05
N LEU A 87 -30.11 9.66 -1.29
CA LEU A 87 -31.17 9.15 -2.16
C LEU A 87 -31.82 7.89 -1.57
N VAL A 88 -31.02 6.96 -1.06
CA VAL A 88 -31.53 5.76 -0.38
C VAL A 88 -32.27 6.13 0.91
N GLY A 89 -31.74 7.05 1.70
CA GLY A 89 -32.40 7.56 2.92
C GLY A 89 -33.74 8.22 2.62
N LEU A 90 -33.82 9.06 1.59
CA LEU A 90 -35.06 9.69 1.13
C LEU A 90 -36.08 8.66 0.64
N LEU A 91 -35.64 7.62 -0.07
CA LEU A 91 -36.51 6.51 -0.46
C LEU A 91 -37.08 5.80 0.78
N PHE A 92 -36.27 5.53 1.80
CA PHE A 92 -36.75 4.92 3.03
C PHE A 92 -37.71 5.82 3.80
N LEU A 93 -37.45 7.13 3.89
CA LEU A 93 -38.40 8.08 4.48
C LEU A 93 -39.72 8.10 3.73
N TYR A 94 -39.69 8.03 2.40
CA TYR A 94 -40.88 7.92 1.57
C TYR A 94 -41.67 6.62 1.86
N LEU A 95 -40.98 5.48 1.96
CA LEU A 95 -41.59 4.19 2.29
C LEU A 95 -42.17 4.15 3.71
N ILE A 96 -41.55 4.86 4.66
CA ILE A 96 -42.05 5.00 6.03
C ILE A 96 -43.30 5.88 6.05
N ALA A 97 -43.27 7.05 5.42
CA ALA A 97 -44.41 7.97 5.40
C ALA A 97 -45.63 7.37 4.67
N GLY A 98 -45.39 6.67 3.56
CA GLY A 98 -46.43 5.99 2.79
C GLY A 98 -46.78 4.58 3.27
N GLY A 99 -46.06 4.04 4.25
CA GLY A 99 -46.12 2.66 4.75
C GLY A 99 -45.78 1.55 3.76
N GLY A 100 -45.63 1.84 2.47
CA GLY A 100 -45.33 0.83 1.45
C GLY A 100 -46.47 -0.17 1.29
N GLU A 101 -46.13 -1.43 0.98
CA GLU A 101 -47.11 -2.51 0.84
C GLU A 101 -47.44 -3.08 2.23
N SER A 102 -48.70 -2.95 2.66
CA SER A 102 -49.18 -3.43 3.96
C SER A 102 -48.45 -2.84 5.19
N ASN A 103 -48.06 -1.57 5.15
CA ASN A 103 -47.34 -0.86 6.24
C ASN A 103 -45.94 -1.41 6.57
N THR A 104 -45.37 -2.24 5.70
CA THR A 104 -44.05 -2.89 5.92
C THR A 104 -42.86 -2.07 5.41
N GLY A 105 -43.09 -0.93 4.76
CA GLY A 105 -42.05 -0.07 4.17
C GLY A 105 -40.97 0.36 5.15
N ILE A 106 -41.33 0.49 6.43
CA ILE A 106 -40.43 0.86 7.52
C ILE A 106 -39.34 -0.18 7.83
N LEU A 107 -39.58 -1.46 7.52
CA LEU A 107 -38.62 -2.53 7.80
C LEU A 107 -37.31 -2.38 7.01
N TRP A 108 -37.36 -1.74 5.83
CA TRP A 108 -36.18 -1.51 5.00
C TRP A 108 -35.14 -0.60 5.68
N PHE A 109 -35.57 0.25 6.63
CA PHE A 109 -34.66 1.12 7.35
C PHE A 109 -33.67 0.37 8.25
N TYR A 110 -33.95 -0.89 8.65
CA TYR A 110 -33.01 -1.68 9.44
C TYR A 110 -31.67 -1.93 8.74
N VAL A 111 -31.64 -1.87 7.41
CA VAL A 111 -30.40 -2.00 6.63
C VAL A 111 -29.59 -0.70 6.64
N PHE A 112 -30.20 0.45 6.95
CA PHE A 112 -29.57 1.75 6.83
C PHE A 112 -28.40 1.97 7.82
N PRO A 113 -28.51 1.69 9.13
CA PRO A 113 -27.39 1.91 10.06
C PRO A 113 -26.09 1.14 9.74
N PRO A 114 -26.09 -0.19 9.50
CA PRO A 114 -24.85 -0.88 9.13
C PRO A 114 -24.29 -0.38 7.80
N PHE A 115 -25.16 -0.04 6.86
CA PHE A 115 -24.73 0.41 5.54
C PHE A 115 -24.12 1.82 5.55
N VAL A 116 -24.71 2.76 6.30
CA VAL A 116 -24.19 4.13 6.40
C VAL A 116 -22.82 4.17 7.08
N PHE A 117 -22.58 3.36 8.12
CA PHE A 117 -21.26 3.26 8.75
C PHE A 117 -20.23 2.59 7.86
N TYR A 118 -20.63 1.57 7.09
CA TYR A 118 -19.75 0.93 6.12
C TYR A 118 -19.27 1.90 5.04
N VAL A 119 -20.16 2.74 4.50
CA VAL A 119 -19.88 3.62 3.36
C VAL A 119 -19.30 4.99 3.78
N ALA A 120 -19.95 5.68 4.72
CA ALA A 120 -19.60 7.05 5.12
C ALA A 120 -18.65 7.12 6.32
N GLY A 121 -18.44 6.00 7.02
CA GLY A 121 -17.65 5.93 8.24
C GLY A 121 -18.36 6.46 9.48
N LEU A 122 -17.71 6.32 10.64
CA LEU A 122 -18.34 6.56 11.94
C LEU A 122 -18.81 8.01 12.13
N ARG A 123 -18.01 9.02 11.75
CA ARG A 123 -18.36 10.43 11.98
C ARG A 123 -19.52 10.89 11.08
N THR A 124 -19.34 10.81 9.77
CA THR A 124 -20.36 11.23 8.80
C THR A 124 -21.59 10.34 8.88
N GLY A 125 -21.41 9.03 9.05
CA GLY A 125 -22.51 8.08 9.20
C GLY A 125 -23.35 8.33 10.45
N SER A 126 -22.74 8.71 11.59
CA SER A 126 -23.50 9.05 12.81
C SER A 126 -24.38 10.27 12.59
N TRP A 127 -23.85 11.33 11.96
CA TRP A 127 -24.64 12.52 11.64
C TRP A 127 -25.79 12.21 10.69
N MET A 128 -25.54 11.46 9.61
CA MET A 128 -26.59 11.06 8.67
C MET A 128 -27.67 10.21 9.34
N LEU A 129 -27.28 9.29 10.22
CA LEU A 129 -28.21 8.46 10.98
C LEU A 129 -29.05 9.29 11.96
N ILE A 130 -28.44 10.22 12.70
CA ILE A 130 -29.17 11.12 13.61
C ILE A 130 -30.21 11.94 12.83
N ILE A 131 -29.83 12.49 11.67
CA ILE A 131 -30.75 13.25 10.81
C ILE A 131 -31.91 12.36 10.33
N MET A 132 -31.62 11.14 9.87
CA MET A 132 -32.68 10.21 9.45
C MET A 132 -33.63 9.84 10.58
N VAL A 133 -33.10 9.52 11.77
CA VAL A 133 -33.92 9.17 12.95
C VAL A 133 -34.77 10.36 13.38
N ALA A 134 -34.24 11.58 13.35
CA ALA A 134 -35.01 12.79 13.64
C ALA A 134 -36.16 13.01 12.63
N LEU A 135 -35.91 12.80 11.34
CA LEU A 135 -36.94 12.88 10.31
C LEU A 135 -38.02 11.80 10.48
N ILE A 136 -37.65 10.58 10.87
CA ILE A 136 -38.61 9.51 11.19
C ILE A 136 -39.45 9.88 12.42
N ALA A 137 -38.83 10.44 13.46
CA ALA A 137 -39.56 10.90 14.64
C ALA A 137 -40.58 11.99 14.30
N ILE A 138 -40.26 12.88 13.34
CA ILE A 138 -41.21 13.87 12.82
C ILE A 138 -42.40 13.19 12.12
N ILE A 139 -42.16 12.17 11.29
CA ILE A 139 -43.22 11.38 10.63
C ILE A 139 -44.17 10.76 11.67
N PHE A 140 -43.62 10.19 12.74
CA PHE A 140 -44.42 9.58 13.81
C PHE A 140 -45.19 10.60 14.64
N ARG A 141 -44.61 11.78 14.87
CA ARG A 141 -45.23 12.82 15.70
C ARG A 141 -46.35 13.57 14.99
N PHE A 142 -46.25 13.72 13.67
CA PHE A 142 -47.17 14.53 12.86
C PHE A 142 -47.80 13.70 11.73
N PRO A 143 -48.71 12.76 12.04
CA PRO A 143 -49.37 11.94 11.04
C PRO A 143 -50.30 12.73 10.10
N GLU A 144 -50.72 13.94 10.51
CA GLU A 144 -51.58 14.84 9.74
C GLU A 144 -50.88 15.53 8.54
N LEU A 145 -49.57 15.32 8.38
CA LEU A 145 -48.82 15.92 7.29
C LEU A 145 -49.32 15.39 5.92
N PRO A 146 -49.45 16.23 4.88
CA PRO A 146 -50.09 15.85 3.60
C PRO A 146 -49.46 14.65 2.87
N TRP A 147 -48.21 14.34 3.19
CA TRP A 147 -47.40 13.29 2.58
C TRP A 147 -47.28 12.04 3.46
N VAL A 148 -47.81 12.07 4.68
CA VAL A 148 -47.90 10.91 5.57
C VAL A 148 -49.27 10.28 5.37
N ARG A 149 -49.29 9.00 4.96
CA ARG A 149 -50.52 8.27 4.65
C ARG A 149 -50.79 7.13 5.62
N THR A 150 -49.88 6.93 6.57
CA THR A 150 -49.89 5.77 7.45
C THR A 150 -49.67 6.17 8.89
N VAL A 151 -50.39 5.49 9.77
CA VAL A 151 -50.33 5.73 11.21
C VAL A 151 -49.82 4.46 11.85
N TYR A 152 -48.67 4.56 12.50
CA TYR A 152 -48.09 3.48 13.28
C TYR A 152 -48.57 3.58 14.72
N ASN A 153 -49.03 2.46 15.29
CA ASN A 153 -49.41 2.45 16.70
C ASN A 153 -48.18 2.65 17.61
N LEU A 154 -48.42 3.13 18.83
CA LEU A 154 -47.35 3.48 19.77
C LEU A 154 -46.45 2.27 20.09
N ASP A 155 -47.04 1.09 20.29
CA ASP A 155 -46.29 -0.14 20.57
C ASP A 155 -45.29 -0.47 19.45
N PHE A 156 -45.70 -0.31 18.19
CA PHE A 156 -44.82 -0.53 17.05
C PHE A 156 -43.74 0.55 16.95
N GLN A 157 -44.08 1.82 17.17
CA GLN A 157 -43.11 2.91 17.19
C GLN A 157 -42.02 2.68 18.24
N LEU A 158 -42.40 2.28 19.45
CA LEU A 158 -41.47 1.96 20.55
C LEU A 158 -40.58 0.77 20.19
N ARG A 159 -41.15 -0.31 19.64
CA ARG A 159 -40.38 -1.48 19.18
C ARG A 159 -39.40 -1.10 18.09
N PHE A 160 -39.84 -0.36 17.08
CA PHE A 160 -38.99 0.12 15.99
C PHE A 160 -37.86 1.02 16.49
N ALA A 161 -38.15 1.96 17.40
CA ALA A 161 -37.13 2.82 17.99
C ALA A 161 -36.09 2.02 18.77
N ALA A 162 -36.52 1.05 19.58
CA ALA A 162 -35.64 0.18 20.35
C ALA A 162 -34.75 -0.68 19.45
N THR A 163 -35.32 -1.32 18.43
CA THR A 163 -34.57 -2.19 17.50
C THR A 163 -33.64 -1.39 16.60
N VAL A 164 -34.04 -0.24 16.07
CA VAL A 164 -33.16 0.64 15.28
C VAL A 164 -32.01 1.16 16.14
N SER A 165 -32.28 1.54 17.39
CA SER A 165 -31.22 1.96 18.34
C SER A 165 -30.23 0.83 18.59
N PHE A 166 -30.72 -0.38 18.86
CA PHE A 166 -29.87 -1.56 19.04
C PHE A 166 -29.03 -1.86 17.81
N VAL A 167 -29.64 -1.92 16.61
CA VAL A 167 -28.94 -2.16 15.33
C VAL A 167 -27.91 -1.07 15.06
N SER A 168 -28.19 0.17 15.43
CA SER A 168 -27.29 1.30 15.21
C SER A 168 -26.07 1.24 16.13
N VAL A 169 -26.29 0.98 17.42
CA VAL A 169 -25.20 0.79 18.39
C VAL A 169 -24.36 -0.43 18.01
N PHE A 170 -25.00 -1.54 17.66
CA PHE A 170 -24.31 -2.76 17.25
C PHE A 170 -23.47 -2.53 15.98
N ALA A 171 -24.06 -1.89 14.96
CA ALA A 171 -23.35 -1.54 13.73
C ALA A 171 -22.17 -0.59 13.97
N PHE A 172 -22.33 0.40 14.85
CA PHE A 172 -21.27 1.32 15.24
C PHE A 172 -20.10 0.57 15.92
N VAL A 173 -20.41 -0.30 16.90
CA VAL A 173 -19.40 -1.09 17.62
C VAL A 173 -18.67 -2.04 16.67
N MET A 174 -19.39 -2.73 15.78
CA MET A 174 -18.81 -3.64 14.80
C MET A 174 -17.89 -2.90 13.81
N ASP A 175 -18.32 -1.75 13.28
CA ASP A 175 -17.48 -0.97 12.37
C ASP A 175 -16.25 -0.38 13.07
N HIS A 176 -16.39 0.05 14.33
CA HIS A 176 -15.28 0.50 15.16
C HIS A 176 -14.26 -0.63 15.39
N SER A 177 -14.73 -1.81 15.81
CA SER A 177 -13.90 -3.00 16.03
C SER A 177 -13.17 -3.41 14.75
N ARG A 178 -13.87 -3.47 13.62
CA ARG A 178 -13.31 -3.76 12.29
C ARG A 178 -12.18 -2.80 11.93
N ARG A 179 -12.37 -1.49 12.13
CA ARG A 179 -11.36 -0.47 11.84
C ARG A 179 -10.13 -0.60 12.75
N LYS A 180 -10.34 -0.90 14.03
CA LYS A 180 -9.25 -1.10 14.99
C LYS A 180 -8.41 -2.34 14.64
N ALA A 181 -9.05 -3.48 14.41
CA ALA A 181 -8.38 -4.73 14.01
C ALA A 181 -7.57 -4.56 12.72
N ARG A 182 -8.10 -3.82 11.74
CA ARG A 182 -7.37 -3.50 10.52
C ARG A 182 -6.12 -2.66 10.78
N GLN A 183 -6.21 -1.66 11.66
CA GLN A 183 -5.07 -0.82 11.99
C GLN A 183 -3.96 -1.63 12.70
N GLU A 184 -4.33 -2.54 13.59
CA GLU A 184 -3.41 -3.45 14.25
C GLU A 184 -2.73 -4.38 13.24
N LEU A 185 -3.48 -4.95 12.30
CA LEU A 185 -2.93 -5.79 11.23
C LEU A 185 -1.90 -5.03 10.37
N ILE A 186 -2.21 -3.78 9.99
CA ILE A 186 -1.27 -2.93 9.24
C ILE A 186 0.00 -2.65 10.05
N ASN A 187 -0.13 -2.40 11.35
CA ASN A 187 1.01 -2.14 12.23
C ASN A 187 1.90 -3.38 12.39
N MET A 188 1.29 -4.56 12.56
CA MET A 188 2.03 -5.82 12.61
C MET A 188 2.75 -6.11 11.30
N ALA A 189 2.09 -5.93 10.16
CA ALA A 189 2.71 -6.08 8.85
C ALA A 189 3.94 -5.18 8.69
N ARG A 190 3.89 -3.93 9.19
CA ARG A 190 5.03 -3.00 9.18
C ARG A 190 6.18 -3.47 10.09
N LEU A 191 5.87 -4.03 11.25
CA LEU A 191 6.89 -4.56 12.16
C LEU A 191 7.61 -5.76 11.53
N TYR A 192 6.86 -6.72 10.98
CA TYR A 192 7.43 -7.84 10.23
C TYR A 192 8.26 -7.38 9.04
N GLU A 193 7.77 -6.40 8.28
CA GLU A 193 8.51 -5.85 7.14
C GLU A 193 9.77 -5.09 7.55
N LYS A 194 9.89 -4.64 8.81
CA LYS A 194 11.10 -4.04 9.38
C LYS A 194 12.08 -5.09 9.89
N ALA A 195 11.59 -6.14 10.54
CA ALA A 195 12.42 -7.28 10.97
C ALA A 195 13.06 -7.97 9.75
N ALA A 196 12.30 -8.14 8.66
CA ALA A 196 12.78 -8.75 7.42
C ALA A 196 13.69 -7.84 6.57
N ARG A 197 14.32 -6.80 7.13
CA ARG A 197 15.24 -5.87 6.42
C ARG A 197 16.69 -6.12 6.71
N THR A 198 16.98 -6.87 7.76
CA THR A 198 18.33 -7.12 8.24
C THR A 198 18.65 -8.58 7.98
N ASP A 199 19.90 -8.87 7.62
CA ASP A 199 20.44 -10.22 7.61
C ASP A 199 20.79 -10.64 9.04
N GLU A 200 20.26 -11.78 9.48
CA GLU A 200 20.39 -12.21 10.89
C GLU A 200 21.84 -12.54 11.27
N LEU A 201 22.64 -13.04 10.34
CA LEU A 201 24.04 -13.40 10.60
C LEU A 201 24.93 -12.15 10.69
N THR A 202 24.88 -11.29 9.66
CA THR A 202 25.82 -10.16 9.53
C THR A 202 25.34 -8.88 10.18
N GLN A 203 24.05 -8.82 10.58
CA GLN A 203 23.36 -7.63 11.08
C GLN A 203 23.35 -6.44 10.10
N LEU A 204 23.78 -6.65 8.85
CA LEU A 204 23.66 -5.67 7.79
C LEU A 204 22.24 -5.64 7.24
N PRO A 205 21.82 -4.52 6.62
CA PRO A 205 20.72 -4.54 5.66
C PRO A 205 20.83 -5.73 4.69
N ASN A 206 19.71 -6.38 4.39
CA ASN A 206 19.66 -7.44 3.41
C ASN A 206 19.43 -6.88 1.99
N ARG A 207 19.53 -7.74 0.98
CA ARG A 207 19.25 -7.41 -0.44
C ARG A 207 17.97 -6.60 -0.62
N ARG A 208 16.90 -6.93 0.10
CA ARG A 208 15.60 -6.25 -0.01
C ARG A 208 15.65 -4.82 0.54
N ASP A 209 16.36 -4.55 1.63
CA ASP A 209 16.56 -3.16 2.10
C ASP A 209 17.46 -2.38 1.18
N MET A 210 18.58 -2.96 0.77
CA MET A 210 19.50 -2.33 -0.17
C MET A 210 18.82 -1.88 -1.45
N GLN A 211 18.02 -2.75 -2.07
CA GLN A 211 17.30 -2.40 -3.30
C GLN A 211 16.37 -1.20 -3.11
N GLN A 212 15.72 -1.08 -1.95
CA GLN A 212 14.84 0.07 -1.67
C GLN A 212 15.59 1.36 -1.35
N GLN A 213 16.82 1.27 -0.85
CA GLN A 213 17.66 2.44 -0.56
C GLN A 213 18.35 2.93 -1.83
N LEU A 214 18.69 2.03 -2.74
CA LEU A 214 19.15 2.37 -4.08
C LEU A 214 18.07 3.06 -4.92
N GLU A 215 16.82 2.59 -4.84
CA GLU A 215 15.71 3.27 -5.51
C GLU A 215 15.56 4.71 -5.01
N LYS A 216 15.63 4.92 -3.68
CA LYS A 216 15.61 6.27 -3.09
C LYS A 216 16.66 7.18 -3.66
N GLU A 217 17.86 6.66 -3.77
CA GLU A 217 19.01 7.44 -4.24
C GLU A 217 18.92 7.70 -5.73
N TYR A 218 18.39 6.77 -6.51
CA TYR A 218 18.08 7.00 -7.92
C TYR A 218 17.02 8.10 -8.12
N PHE A 219 15.98 8.17 -7.27
CA PHE A 219 15.01 9.26 -7.31
C PHE A 219 15.62 10.61 -6.88
N ARG A 220 16.55 10.61 -5.91
CA ARG A 220 17.32 11.80 -5.53
C ARG A 220 18.20 12.29 -6.67
N TYR A 221 18.93 11.38 -7.32
CA TYR A 221 19.69 11.66 -8.53
C TYR A 221 18.82 12.29 -9.62
N LYS A 222 17.65 11.71 -9.92
CA LYS A 222 16.72 12.28 -10.92
C LYS A 222 16.23 13.69 -10.59
N ARG A 223 16.11 14.02 -9.30
CA ARG A 223 15.59 15.34 -8.87
C ARG A 223 16.67 16.40 -8.75
N HIS A 224 17.84 16.02 -8.26
CA HIS A 224 18.89 16.95 -7.83
C HIS A 224 20.19 16.82 -8.62
N GLY A 225 20.33 15.79 -9.48
CA GLY A 225 21.58 15.48 -10.17
C GLY A 225 22.68 14.94 -9.25
N SER A 226 22.36 14.60 -8.00
CA SER A 226 23.30 14.06 -7.02
C SER A 226 23.81 12.68 -7.44
N HIS A 227 25.10 12.59 -7.77
CA HIS A 227 25.70 11.35 -8.28
C HIS A 227 25.88 10.34 -7.14
N PHE A 228 25.72 9.04 -7.43
CA PHE A 228 26.03 7.99 -6.48
C PHE A 228 26.69 6.81 -7.18
N SER A 229 27.44 6.02 -6.43
CA SER A 229 28.13 4.83 -6.92
C SER A 229 27.76 3.61 -6.09
N VAL A 230 28.02 2.43 -6.66
CA VAL A 230 27.87 1.14 -5.98
C VAL A 230 29.14 0.32 -6.09
N ILE A 231 29.42 -0.47 -5.06
CA ILE A 231 30.48 -1.48 -5.04
C ILE A 231 29.81 -2.82 -4.74
N LEU A 232 29.79 -3.71 -5.72
CA LEU A 232 29.42 -5.11 -5.50
C LEU A 232 30.70 -5.90 -5.25
N LEU A 233 30.77 -6.59 -4.11
CA LEU A 233 31.93 -7.37 -3.73
C LEU A 233 31.53 -8.80 -3.37
N ASP A 234 32.48 -9.71 -3.54
CA ASP A 234 32.31 -11.13 -3.27
C ASP A 234 33.60 -11.71 -2.69
N ILE A 235 33.44 -12.66 -1.76
CA ILE A 235 34.54 -13.32 -1.07
C ILE A 235 35.15 -14.38 -1.98
N ASP A 236 36.42 -14.18 -2.33
CA ASP A 236 37.12 -15.10 -3.20
C ASP A 236 37.27 -16.47 -2.54
N HIS A 237 36.88 -17.53 -3.27
CA HIS A 237 37.00 -18.91 -2.83
C HIS A 237 36.25 -19.24 -1.52
N PHE A 238 35.15 -18.55 -1.21
CA PHE A 238 34.39 -18.78 0.03
C PHE A 238 33.93 -20.23 0.23
N LYS A 239 33.54 -20.92 -0.85
CA LYS A 239 33.24 -22.35 -0.78
C LYS A 239 34.43 -23.17 -0.25
N MET A 240 35.65 -22.87 -0.68
CA MET A 240 36.85 -23.55 -0.18
C MET A 240 37.08 -23.27 1.31
N ILE A 241 36.74 -22.07 1.79
CA ILE A 241 36.80 -21.75 3.22
C ILE A 241 35.82 -22.65 3.99
N ASN A 242 34.56 -22.77 3.53
CA ASN A 242 33.58 -23.67 4.15
C ASN A 242 34.03 -25.12 4.11
N ASP A 243 34.54 -25.60 2.97
CA ASP A 243 34.95 -26.98 2.78
C ASP A 243 36.19 -27.33 3.63
N THR A 244 37.07 -26.36 3.91
CA THR A 244 38.31 -26.56 4.67
C THR A 244 38.12 -26.38 6.18
N TYR A 245 37.36 -25.36 6.58
CA TYR A 245 37.26 -24.90 7.98
C TYR A 245 35.88 -25.12 8.61
N GLY A 246 34.90 -25.59 7.83
CA GLY A 246 33.51 -25.78 8.23
C GLY A 246 32.65 -24.51 8.09
N HIS A 247 31.34 -24.70 8.05
CA HIS A 247 30.38 -23.61 7.87
C HIS A 247 30.45 -22.53 8.96
N ASP A 248 30.69 -22.90 10.23
CA ASP A 248 30.86 -21.93 11.31
C ASP A 248 32.03 -20.96 11.06
N ALA A 249 33.09 -21.42 10.38
CA ALA A 249 34.22 -20.58 10.01
C ALA A 249 33.85 -19.61 8.87
N GLY A 250 33.08 -20.08 7.88
CA GLY A 250 32.53 -19.21 6.84
C GLY A 250 31.61 -18.13 7.40
N ASP A 251 30.74 -18.49 8.34
CA ASP A 251 29.89 -17.55 9.06
C ASP A 251 30.71 -16.52 9.84
N PHE A 252 31.80 -16.95 10.48
CA PHE A 252 32.73 -16.04 11.14
C PHE A 252 33.40 -15.06 10.16
N VAL A 253 33.82 -15.52 8.97
CA VAL A 253 34.35 -14.65 7.92
C VAL A 253 33.31 -13.61 7.46
N LEU A 254 32.05 -14.03 7.26
CA LEU A 254 30.96 -13.13 6.87
C LEU A 254 30.70 -12.04 7.92
N MET A 255 30.67 -12.40 9.21
CA MET A 255 30.53 -11.44 10.31
C MET A 255 31.72 -10.47 10.39
N LYS A 256 32.94 -10.94 10.13
CA LYS A 256 34.13 -10.08 10.19
C LYS A 256 34.20 -9.12 9.01
N ILE A 257 33.81 -9.56 7.82
CA ILE A 257 33.66 -8.66 6.68
C ILE A 257 32.57 -7.62 6.97
N SER A 258 31.44 -8.00 7.53
CA SER A 258 30.38 -7.02 7.81
C SER A 258 30.84 -5.92 8.79
N GLU A 259 31.57 -6.28 9.85
CA GLU A 259 32.20 -5.30 10.74
C GLU A 259 33.16 -4.36 10.00
N LEU A 260 34.03 -4.90 9.13
CA LEU A 260 34.96 -4.10 8.33
C LEU A 260 34.23 -3.14 7.39
N LEU A 261 33.16 -3.60 6.74
CA LEU A 261 32.34 -2.77 5.84
C LEU A 261 31.67 -1.63 6.62
N VAL A 262 31.09 -1.90 7.78
CA VAL A 262 30.46 -0.87 8.64
C VAL A 262 31.49 0.18 9.04
N ASN A 263 32.68 -0.23 9.46
CA ASN A 263 33.74 0.68 9.89
C ASN A 263 34.34 1.51 8.73
N ALA A 264 34.34 0.96 7.52
CA ALA A 264 34.84 1.65 6.33
C ALA A 264 33.83 2.64 5.73
N CYS A 265 32.53 2.40 5.97
CA CYS A 265 31.42 3.20 5.47
C CYS A 265 31.19 4.47 6.30
N ARG A 266 30.87 5.58 5.64
CA ARG A 266 30.38 6.81 6.28
C ARG A 266 28.94 6.60 6.74
N LYS A 267 28.44 7.51 7.58
CA LYS A 267 27.04 7.50 8.05
C LYS A 267 26.00 7.56 6.93
N MET A 268 26.34 8.13 5.76
CA MET A 268 25.45 8.18 4.60
C MET A 268 25.60 6.96 3.68
N ASP A 269 26.72 6.26 3.78
CA ASP A 269 26.95 5.05 3.01
C ASP A 269 26.15 3.91 3.63
N MET A 270 25.85 2.90 2.83
CA MET A 270 25.15 1.72 3.32
C MET A 270 25.81 0.47 2.77
N ALA A 271 26.17 -0.46 3.63
CA ALA A 271 26.58 -1.80 3.26
C ALA A 271 25.42 -2.77 3.49
N ALA A 272 25.28 -3.77 2.63
CA ALA A 272 24.26 -4.80 2.74
C ALA A 272 24.79 -6.17 2.33
N ARG A 273 24.25 -7.22 2.94
CA ARG A 273 24.43 -8.59 2.44
C ARG A 273 23.52 -8.80 1.23
N TRP A 274 24.11 -8.93 0.05
CA TRP A 274 23.42 -9.02 -1.24
C TRP A 274 23.09 -10.46 -1.62
N GLY A 275 23.96 -11.39 -1.26
CA GLY A 275 23.85 -12.82 -1.53
C GLY A 275 24.47 -13.67 -0.41
N GLY A 276 24.78 -14.93 -0.70
CA GLY A 276 25.40 -15.83 0.29
C GLY A 276 26.74 -15.31 0.79
N GLU A 277 27.63 -14.98 -0.15
CA GLU A 277 28.99 -14.46 0.07
C GLU A 277 29.22 -13.07 -0.57
N GLU A 278 28.12 -12.45 -1.05
CA GLU A 278 28.16 -11.18 -1.77
C GLU A 278 27.67 -10.03 -0.88
N PHE A 279 28.34 -8.89 -0.98
CA PHE A 279 27.93 -7.65 -0.32
C PHE A 279 27.82 -6.53 -1.34
N LEU A 280 26.89 -5.62 -1.11
CA LEU A 280 26.69 -4.43 -1.92
C LEU A 280 26.87 -3.20 -1.03
N ILE A 281 27.62 -2.23 -1.50
CA ILE A 281 27.79 -0.93 -0.84
C ILE A 281 27.20 0.14 -1.74
N GLN A 282 26.31 0.95 -1.17
CA GLN A 282 25.76 2.16 -1.78
C GLN A 282 26.49 3.38 -1.23
N LEU A 283 26.96 4.24 -2.14
CA LEU A 283 27.74 5.44 -1.82
C LEU A 283 27.06 6.68 -2.40
N PRO A 284 26.17 7.35 -1.64
CA PRO A 284 25.59 8.63 -2.04
C PRO A 284 26.66 9.72 -2.23
N ASP A 285 26.41 10.66 -3.11
CA ASP A 285 27.28 11.81 -3.40
C ASP A 285 28.75 11.43 -3.65
N THR A 286 28.96 10.26 -4.29
CA THR A 286 30.28 9.66 -4.47
C THR A 286 30.54 9.36 -5.93
N SER A 287 31.65 9.89 -6.46
CA SER A 287 32.09 9.66 -7.83
C SER A 287 32.70 8.25 -8.00
N LEU A 288 32.81 7.80 -9.26
CA LEU A 288 33.44 6.51 -9.57
C LEU A 288 34.86 6.40 -8.98
N VAL A 289 35.67 7.45 -9.07
CA VAL A 289 37.06 7.47 -8.58
C VAL A 289 37.10 7.33 -7.05
N GLN A 290 36.20 8.01 -6.35
CA GLN A 290 36.09 7.91 -4.90
C GLN A 290 35.61 6.52 -4.47
N ALA A 291 34.64 5.95 -5.19
CA ALA A 291 34.17 4.59 -4.96
C ALA A 291 35.28 3.55 -5.18
N LEU A 292 36.09 3.70 -6.24
CA LEU A 292 37.26 2.85 -6.49
C LEU A 292 38.28 2.94 -5.37
N THR A 293 38.54 4.15 -4.87
CA THR A 293 39.45 4.37 -3.74
C THR A 293 38.99 3.62 -2.49
N LEU A 294 37.69 3.65 -2.19
CA LEU A 294 37.10 2.90 -1.08
C LEU A 294 37.20 1.39 -1.30
N ALA A 295 36.86 0.91 -2.50
CA ALA A 295 36.92 -0.51 -2.85
C ALA A 295 38.36 -1.06 -2.72
N GLU A 296 39.35 -0.32 -3.23
CA GLU A 296 40.75 -0.75 -3.16
C GLU A 296 41.29 -0.73 -1.72
N ARG A 297 40.85 0.26 -0.92
CA ARG A 297 41.16 0.29 0.51
C ARG A 297 40.59 -0.93 1.25
N LEU A 298 39.34 -1.28 0.97
CA LEU A 298 38.69 -2.47 1.55
C LEU A 298 39.43 -3.74 1.14
N ARG A 299 39.72 -3.90 -0.15
CA ARG A 299 40.44 -5.06 -0.70
C ARG A 299 41.80 -5.24 -0.02
N LYS A 300 42.63 -4.19 0.03
CA LYS A 300 43.94 -4.22 0.70
C LYS A 300 43.82 -4.50 2.20
N SER A 301 42.82 -3.91 2.86
CA SER A 301 42.61 -4.12 4.30
C SER A 301 42.28 -5.59 4.61
N ILE A 302 41.45 -6.22 3.78
CA ILE A 302 41.08 -7.63 3.94
C ILE A 302 42.27 -8.55 3.63
N GLU A 303 42.96 -8.31 2.52
CA GLU A 303 44.15 -9.08 2.14
C GLU A 303 45.25 -9.04 3.23
N ALA A 304 45.43 -7.88 3.87
CA ALA A 304 46.45 -7.70 4.91
C ALA A 304 46.02 -8.19 6.30
N SER A 305 44.75 -8.59 6.50
CA SER A 305 44.19 -8.91 7.82
C SER A 305 43.67 -10.36 7.87
N PRO A 306 44.55 -11.36 7.97
CA PRO A 306 44.12 -12.75 8.15
C PRO A 306 43.30 -12.92 9.43
N LEU A 307 42.28 -13.77 9.38
CA LEU A 307 41.42 -14.03 10.53
C LEU A 307 41.93 -15.21 11.35
N GLN A 308 41.97 -15.04 12.67
CA GLN A 308 42.25 -16.14 13.59
C GLN A 308 40.93 -16.81 14.01
N TYR A 309 40.77 -18.09 13.69
CA TYR A 309 39.60 -18.88 14.04
C TYR A 309 40.03 -20.25 14.59
N LYS A 310 39.69 -20.55 15.85
CA LYS A 310 40.04 -21.83 16.54
C LYS A 310 41.52 -22.23 16.36
N ASN A 311 42.45 -21.29 16.56
CA ASN A 311 43.90 -21.44 16.39
C ASN A 311 44.38 -21.72 14.95
N GLN A 312 43.55 -21.44 13.95
CA GLN A 312 43.92 -21.50 12.54
C GLN A 312 43.83 -20.10 11.92
N GLU A 313 44.77 -19.80 11.02
CA GLU A 313 44.82 -18.56 10.26
C GLU A 313 44.07 -18.74 8.93
N ILE A 314 42.96 -18.03 8.76
CA ILE A 314 42.17 -18.01 7.53
C ILE A 314 42.57 -16.78 6.72
N ARG A 315 43.21 -17.03 5.57
CA ARG A 315 43.50 -15.99 4.56
C ARG A 315 42.43 -16.01 3.48
N TYR A 316 41.91 -14.83 3.18
CA TYR A 316 40.89 -14.65 2.16
C TYR A 316 41.06 -13.28 1.49
N THR A 317 40.54 -13.17 0.29
CA THR A 317 40.55 -11.92 -0.49
C THR A 317 39.14 -11.62 -0.97
N ILE A 318 38.95 -10.43 -1.54
CA ILE A 318 37.69 -10.05 -2.16
C ILE A 318 37.93 -9.57 -3.58
N SER A 319 36.98 -9.86 -4.45
CA SER A 319 36.86 -9.24 -5.77
C SER A 319 35.76 -8.20 -5.75
N CYS A 320 35.94 -7.08 -6.44
CA CYS A 320 34.98 -5.97 -6.44
C CYS A 320 34.65 -5.50 -7.87
N GLY A 321 33.38 -5.33 -8.15
CA GLY A 321 32.85 -4.61 -9.30
C GLY A 321 32.30 -3.25 -8.88
N VAL A 322 32.80 -2.17 -9.47
CA VAL A 322 32.39 -0.79 -9.12
C VAL A 322 31.69 -0.15 -10.30
N CYS A 323 30.57 0.53 -10.06
CA CYS A 323 29.88 1.30 -11.09
C CYS A 323 29.26 2.58 -10.51
N SER A 324 29.27 3.66 -11.30
CA SER A 324 28.63 4.93 -10.97
C SER A 324 27.33 5.10 -11.76
N ILE A 325 26.31 5.74 -11.17
CA ILE A 325 25.05 6.02 -11.88
C ILE A 325 25.27 6.85 -13.15
N SER A 326 26.33 7.66 -13.21
CA SER A 326 26.70 8.41 -14.42
C SER A 326 27.05 7.52 -15.63
N GLN A 327 27.37 6.25 -15.40
CA GLN A 327 27.68 5.27 -16.44
C GLN A 327 26.50 4.35 -16.77
N ALA A 328 25.35 4.56 -16.12
CA ALA A 328 24.16 3.72 -16.25
C ALA A 328 22.93 4.55 -16.64
N LYS A 329 21.99 3.94 -17.35
CA LYS A 329 20.73 4.60 -17.77
C LYS A 329 19.72 4.63 -16.62
N ASP A 330 19.74 3.58 -15.82
CA ASP A 330 18.81 3.34 -14.72
C ASP A 330 19.46 2.46 -13.64
N LEU A 331 18.71 2.21 -12.55
CA LEU A 331 19.20 1.39 -11.45
C LEU A 331 19.49 -0.07 -11.88
N ALA A 332 18.72 -0.62 -12.81
CA ALA A 332 18.91 -2.00 -13.27
C ALA A 332 20.23 -2.16 -14.04
N SER A 333 20.52 -1.23 -14.96
CA SER A 333 21.78 -1.17 -15.69
C SER A 333 22.98 -0.88 -14.78
N LEU A 334 22.82 -0.05 -13.73
CA LEU A 334 23.86 0.19 -12.73
C LEU A 334 24.29 -1.10 -12.02
N LEU A 335 23.31 -1.84 -11.49
CA LEU A 335 23.58 -3.10 -10.79
C LEU A 335 24.12 -4.18 -11.73
N LYS A 336 23.56 -4.28 -12.94
CA LYS A 336 24.07 -5.20 -13.97
C LYS A 336 25.52 -4.89 -14.34
N GLN A 337 25.89 -3.62 -14.44
CA GLN A 337 27.26 -3.25 -14.76
C GLN A 337 28.21 -3.55 -13.59
N ALA A 338 27.79 -3.33 -12.33
CA ALA A 338 28.59 -3.73 -11.17
C ALA A 338 28.82 -5.25 -11.12
N ASP A 339 27.80 -6.05 -11.45
CA ASP A 339 27.87 -7.51 -11.58
C ASP A 339 28.84 -7.95 -12.68
N VAL A 340 28.74 -7.37 -13.88
CA VAL A 340 29.70 -7.62 -14.96
C VAL A 340 31.13 -7.30 -14.53
N ASN A 341 31.34 -6.19 -13.82
CA ASN A 341 32.65 -5.77 -13.35
C ASN A 341 33.21 -6.74 -12.31
N LEU A 342 32.36 -7.23 -11.40
CA LEU A 342 32.74 -8.23 -10.41
C LEU A 342 33.10 -9.57 -11.08
N TYR A 343 32.30 -10.01 -12.05
CA TYR A 343 32.60 -11.20 -12.83
C TYR A 343 33.96 -11.07 -13.54
N GLN A 344 34.24 -9.91 -14.14
CA GLN A 344 35.53 -9.63 -14.77
C GLN A 344 36.70 -9.71 -13.76
N ALA A 345 36.50 -9.24 -12.52
CA ALA A 345 37.52 -9.33 -11.47
C ALA A 345 37.82 -10.80 -11.14
N LYS A 346 36.77 -11.63 -11.05
CA LYS A 346 36.92 -13.07 -10.77
C LYS A 346 37.67 -13.82 -11.87
N ILE A 347 37.43 -13.52 -13.15
CA ILE A 347 38.12 -14.22 -14.26
C ILE A 347 39.55 -13.72 -14.50
N LYS A 348 39.88 -12.48 -14.13
CA LYS A 348 41.22 -11.89 -14.29
C LYS A 348 42.21 -12.25 -13.18
N GLY A 349 41.85 -13.17 -12.30
CA GLY A 349 42.73 -13.66 -11.23
C GLY A 349 42.28 -13.33 -9.81
N ARG A 350 41.07 -12.78 -9.63
CA ARG A 350 40.49 -12.41 -8.32
C ARG A 350 41.33 -11.35 -7.58
N ASN A 351 40.97 -11.06 -6.33
CA ASN A 351 41.67 -10.10 -5.49
C ASN A 351 41.95 -8.77 -6.21
N MET A 352 40.91 -8.23 -6.87
CA MET A 352 41.04 -6.99 -7.63
C MET A 352 39.73 -6.21 -7.70
N VAL A 353 39.86 -4.92 -8.01
CA VAL A 353 38.76 -3.99 -8.21
C VAL A 353 38.69 -3.62 -9.68
N ILE A 354 37.52 -3.77 -10.31
CA ILE A 354 37.29 -3.39 -11.70
C ILE A 354 36.21 -2.30 -11.81
N PRO A 355 36.55 -1.17 -12.47
CA PRO A 355 35.58 -0.30 -13.14
C PRO A 355 35.56 -0.61 -14.64
N LEU A 356 34.42 -1.01 -15.21
CA LEU A 356 34.25 -0.99 -16.66
C LEU A 356 33.59 0.32 -17.07
N VAL A 357 34.32 1.15 -17.80
CA VAL A 357 33.81 2.37 -18.41
C VAL A 357 33.21 1.98 -19.76
N VAL A 358 31.89 1.97 -19.88
CA VAL A 358 31.25 1.89 -21.19
C VAL A 358 31.50 3.24 -21.88
N GLN A 359 32.37 3.28 -22.89
CA GLN A 359 32.47 4.44 -23.76
C GLN A 359 31.10 4.63 -24.43
N LYS A 360 30.46 5.79 -24.24
CA LYS A 360 29.36 6.22 -25.11
C LYS A 360 29.95 6.27 -26.52
N ALA A 361 29.45 5.46 -27.44
CA ALA A 361 29.67 5.70 -28.86
C ALA A 361 29.25 7.15 -29.15
N SER A 362 30.15 7.91 -29.75
CA SER A 362 29.88 9.25 -30.25
C SER A 362 28.79 9.15 -31.32
N GLU A 363 27.56 9.48 -30.94
CA GLU A 363 26.54 9.92 -31.90
C GLU A 363 26.94 11.31 -32.39
N ASP A 364 27.95 11.40 -33.24
CA ASP A 364 28.31 12.60 -34.02
C ASP A 364 29.33 12.19 -35.11
N GLU A 365 28.83 11.57 -36.18
CA GLU A 365 29.41 11.71 -37.52
C GLU A 365 28.26 12.05 -38.48
N PRO A 366 28.19 13.27 -39.05
CA PRO A 366 27.25 13.57 -40.10
C PRO A 366 27.74 12.97 -41.42
N VAL A 367 26.80 12.37 -42.16
CA VAL A 367 26.93 11.91 -43.54
C VAL A 367 27.23 13.07 -44.50
#